data_AF-A0A5B1M414-F1
#
_entry.id   AF-A0A5B1M414-F1
#
_cell.length_a   1.000
_cell.length_b   1.000
_cell.length_c   1.000
_cell.angle_alpha   90.00
_cell.angle_beta   90.00
_cell.angle_gamma   90.00
#
_symmetry.space_group_name_H-M   'P 1'
#
loop_
_entity.id
_entity.type
_entity.pdbx_description
1 polymer ?
#
loop_
_entity_poly.entity_id
_entity_poly.type
_entity_poly.pdbx_seq_one_letter_code
_entity_poly.pdbx_strand_id
1 'polypeptide(L)'
;MTAFGVWGWQQDPRWLLVWLLPLAPMLAWYFFASPKARYGGTLVRPVAKVIVFGLATAALWDAGHEPWAVVFLGFSVVVNGLALLPSIRVLVDRE
;
A
#
# COMPACT_ATOMS: atom_id res chain seq x y z
N MET A 1 -0.63 1.07 -6.20
CA MET A 1 0.25 0.70 -7.34
C MET A 1 0.21 1.74 -8.44
N THR A 2 -0.96 2.17 -8.91
CA THR A 2 -1.10 3.28 -9.86
C THR A 2 -0.37 4.56 -9.43
N ALA A 3 -0.45 4.94 -8.15
CA ALA A 3 0.33 6.03 -7.54
C ALA A 3 1.84 5.98 -7.88
N PHE A 4 2.46 4.80 -7.73
CA PHE A 4 3.87 4.61 -8.04
C PHE A 4 4.18 4.66 -9.54
N GLY A 5 3.21 4.35 -10.40
CA GLY A 5 3.37 4.43 -11.84
C GLY A 5 3.34 5.88 -12.31
N VAL A 6 2.40 6.67 -11.76
CA VAL A 6 2.35 8.12 -11.98
C VAL A 6 3.64 8.79 -11.52
N TRP A 7 4.12 8.45 -10.32
CA TRP A 7 5.38 8.97 -9.80
C TRP A 7 6.58 8.52 -10.64
N GLY A 8 6.65 7.24 -11.02
CA GLY A 8 7.73 6.71 -11.85
C GLY A 8 7.81 7.32 -13.26
N TRP A 9 6.70 7.82 -13.80
CA TRP A 9 6.70 8.56 -15.08
C TRP A 9 7.39 9.93 -14.99
N GLN A 10 7.48 10.50 -13.79
CA GLN A 10 8.15 11.79 -13.54
C GLN A 10 9.65 11.65 -13.29
N GLN A 11 10.12 10.43 -13.00
CA GLN A 11 11.51 10.12 -12.66
C GLN A 11 12.27 9.57 -13.87
N ASP A 12 13.57 9.88 -13.99
CA ASP A 12 14.42 9.29 -15.03
C ASP A 12 15.19 8.06 -14.52
N PRO A 13 15.29 6.96 -15.31
CA PRO A 13 14.72 6.76 -16.64
C PRO A 13 13.24 6.33 -16.60
N ARG A 14 12.37 7.14 -17.20
CA ARG A 14 10.90 7.01 -17.11
C ARG A 14 10.37 5.65 -17.54
N TRP A 15 10.85 5.14 -18.67
CA TRP A 15 10.38 3.89 -19.25
C TRP A 15 10.60 2.69 -18.34
N LEU A 16 11.61 2.72 -17.47
CA LEU A 16 11.89 1.65 -16.52
C LEU A 16 11.11 1.85 -15.22
N LEU A 17 11.16 3.07 -14.67
CA LEU A 17 10.59 3.38 -13.37
C LEU A 17 9.06 3.32 -13.35
N VAL A 18 8.40 3.64 -14.47
CA VAL A 18 6.94 3.49 -14.61
C VAL A 18 6.48 2.04 -14.39
N TRP A 19 7.33 1.04 -14.66
CA TRP A 19 7.03 -0.38 -14.42
C TRP A 19 7.58 -0.88 -13.10
N LEU A 20 8.83 -0.54 -12.79
CA LEU A 20 9.52 -1.06 -11.62
C LEU A 20 8.85 -0.60 -10.32
N LEU A 21 8.47 0.69 -10.24
CA LEU A 21 7.93 1.27 -9.03
C LEU A 21 6.51 0.81 -8.70
N PRO A 22 5.63 0.46 -9.64
CA PRO A 22 4.41 -0.30 -9.32
C PRO A 22 4.67 -1.75 -8.94
N LEU A 23 5.56 -2.44 -9.65
CA LEU A 23 5.78 -3.88 -9.48
C LEU A 23 6.43 -4.22 -8.14
N ALA A 24 7.45 -3.46 -7.71
CA ALA A 24 8.16 -3.71 -6.46
C ALA A 24 7.24 -3.69 -5.21
N PRO A 25 6.45 -2.63 -4.95
CA PRO A 25 5.49 -2.63 -3.85
C PRO A 25 4.32 -3.59 -4.06
N MET A 26 3.94 -3.93 -5.30
CA MET A 26 2.95 -4.99 -5.56
C MET A 26 3.45 -6.34 -5.06
N LEU A 27 4.71 -6.69 -5.36
CA LEU A 27 5.34 -7.91 -4.86
C LEU A 27 5.49 -7.87 -3.35
N ALA A 28 5.94 -6.76 -2.77
CA ALA A 28 6.02 -6.60 -1.33
C ALA A 28 4.64 -6.79 -0.66
N TRP A 29 3.59 -6.20 -1.21
CA TRP A 29 2.24 -6.40 -0.71
C TRP A 29 1.80 -7.86 -0.84
N TYR A 30 2.03 -8.48 -2.00
CA TYR A 30 1.66 -9.88 -2.25
C TYR A 30 2.31 -10.83 -1.24
N PHE A 31 3.62 -10.68 -1.00
CA PHE A 31 4.39 -11.58 -0.15
C PHE A 31 4.21 -11.35 1.35
N PHE A 32 3.95 -10.11 1.79
CA PHE A 32 3.96 -9.73 3.21
C PHE A 32 2.63 -9.20 3.74
N ALA A 33 1.86 -8.48 2.92
CA ALA A 33 0.69 -7.73 3.37
C ALA A 33 -0.66 -8.38 3.02
N SER A 34 -0.72 -9.17 1.93
CA SER A 34 -1.94 -9.75 1.38
C SER A 34 -2.58 -10.77 2.35
N PRO A 35 -3.91 -11.01 2.29
CA PRO A 35 -4.61 -11.99 3.13
C PRO A 35 -4.02 -13.41 3.10
N LYS A 36 -3.38 -13.79 1.99
CA LYS A 36 -2.73 -15.10 1.78
C LYS A 36 -1.20 -14.97 1.69
N ALA A 37 -0.65 -13.89 2.21
CA ALA A 37 0.78 -13.60 2.17
C ALA A 37 1.57 -14.73 2.83
N ARG A 38 2.47 -15.35 2.06
CA ARG A 38 3.34 -16.44 2.53
C ARG A 38 4.19 -16.05 3.75
N TYR A 39 4.58 -14.78 3.83
CA TYR A 39 5.41 -14.24 4.91
C TYR A 39 4.67 -13.22 5.78
N GLY A 40 3.32 -13.23 5.73
CA GLY A 40 2.49 -12.34 6.52
C GLY A 40 2.30 -12.83 7.95
N GLY A 41 3.00 -12.24 8.92
CA GLY A 41 2.80 -12.47 10.35
C GLY A 41 2.03 -11.34 11.05
N THR A 42 1.71 -11.52 12.34
CA THR A 42 0.97 -10.55 13.18
C THR A 42 1.58 -9.15 13.17
N LEU A 43 2.91 -9.06 13.04
CA LEU A 43 3.66 -7.80 13.05
C LEU A 43 4.16 -7.41 11.66
N VAL A 44 4.62 -8.37 10.86
CA VAL A 44 5.15 -8.13 9.50
C VAL A 44 4.07 -7.58 8.58
N ARG A 45 2.85 -8.13 8.65
CA ARG A 45 1.75 -7.72 7.79
C ARG A 45 1.34 -6.26 7.99
N PRO A 46 1.05 -5.76 9.21
CA PRO A 46 0.71 -4.36 9.40
C PRO A 46 1.87 -3.43 9.05
N VAL A 47 3.12 -3.78 9.37
CA VAL A 47 4.30 -2.97 9.01
C VAL A 47 4.44 -2.85 7.49
N ALA A 48 4.33 -3.96 6.76
CA ALA A 48 4.40 -3.95 5.30
C ALA A 48 3.29 -3.08 4.68
N LYS A 49 2.07 -3.11 5.24
CA LYS A 49 0.98 -2.23 4.80
C LYS A 49 1.31 -0.75 5.04
N VAL A 50 1.79 -0.39 6.22
CA VAL A 50 2.17 0.99 6.54
C VAL A 50 3.25 1.49 5.57
N ILE A 51 4.27 0.67 5.29
CA ILE A 51 5.33 1.03 4.34
C ILE A 51 4.75 1.20 2.94
N VAL A 52 4.04 0.21 2.40
CA VAL A 52 3.52 0.24 1.03
C VAL A 52 2.54 1.39 0.83
N PHE A 53 1.59 1.59 1.76
CA PHE A 53 0.60 2.65 1.65
C PHE A 53 1.19 4.03 1.98
N GLY A 54 2.08 4.13 2.96
CA GLY A 54 2.78 5.37 3.28
C GLY A 54 3.62 5.87 2.10
N LEU A 55 4.36 4.97 1.45
CA LEU A 55 5.12 5.30 0.24
C LEU A 55 4.20 5.67 -0.94
N ALA A 56 3.04 5.03 -1.08
CA ALA A 56 2.07 5.39 -2.12
C ALA A 56 1.48 6.79 -1.89
N THR A 57 1.19 7.15 -0.63
CA THR A 57 0.78 8.51 -0.25
C THR A 57 1.88 9.51 -0.58
N ALA A 58 3.13 9.23 -0.18
CA ALA A 58 4.27 10.11 -0.45
C ALA A 58 4.48 10.30 -1.96
N ALA A 59 4.36 9.22 -2.75
CA ALA A 59 4.46 9.27 -4.21
C ALA A 59 3.35 10.13 -4.84
N LEU A 60 2.11 10.05 -4.35
CA LEU A 60 1.03 10.94 -4.82
C LEU A 60 1.28 12.40 -4.46
N TRP A 61 1.77 12.65 -3.24
CA TRP A 61 2.08 13.99 -2.78
C TRP A 61 3.20 14.62 -3.61
N ASP A 62 4.32 13.91 -3.77
CA ASP A 62 5.47 14.36 -4.58
C ASP A 62 5.09 14.56 -6.05
N ALA A 63 4.18 13.73 -6.57
CA ALA A 63 3.65 13.86 -7.92
C ALA A 63 2.66 15.03 -8.11
N GLY A 64 2.40 15.86 -7.10
CA GLY A 64 1.48 17.01 -7.15
C GLY A 64 -0.01 16.64 -7.11
N HIS A 65 -0.34 15.49 -6.51
CA HIS A 65 -1.71 15.00 -6.34
C HIS A 65 -2.10 14.98 -4.85
N GLU A 66 -1.84 16.08 -4.13
CA GLU A 66 -2.02 16.20 -2.69
C GLU A 66 -3.45 15.88 -2.21
N PRO A 67 -4.53 16.35 -2.87
CA PRO A 67 -5.89 15.99 -2.45
C PRO A 67 -6.11 14.47 -2.47
N TRP A 68 -5.58 13.79 -3.49
CA TRP A 68 -5.65 12.33 -3.61
C TRP A 68 -4.76 11.62 -2.58
N ALA A 69 -3.59 12.17 -2.27
CA ALA A 69 -2.71 11.66 -1.22
C ALA A 69 -3.42 11.67 0.15
N VAL A 70 -4.08 12.77 0.50
CA VAL A 70 -4.84 12.90 1.76
C VAL A 70 -6.01 11.93 1.81
N VAL A 71 -6.82 11.86 0.74
CA VAL A 71 -7.95 10.91 0.66
C VAL A 71 -7.46 9.47 0.78
N PHE A 72 -6.40 9.11 0.06
CA PHE A 72 -5.84 7.76 0.08
C PHE A 72 -5.29 7.40 1.47
N LEU A 73 -4.59 8.32 2.12
CA LEU A 73 -4.08 8.12 3.48
C LEU A 73 -5.22 7.96 4.49
N GLY A 74 -6.20 8.85 4.45
CA GLY A 74 -7.37 8.79 5.33
C GLY A 74 -8.13 7.49 5.19
N PHE A 75 -8.44 7.08 3.95
CA PHE A 75 -9.10 5.81 3.67
C PHE A 75 -8.26 4.61 4.15
N SER A 76 -6.95 4.63 3.91
CA SER A 76 -6.03 3.58 4.34
C SER A 76 -6.01 3.43 5.87
N VAL A 77 -5.94 4.54 6.61
CA VAL A 77 -5.97 4.53 8.07
C VAL A 77 -7.31 4.01 8.58
N VAL A 78 -8.42 4.52 8.06
CA VAL A 78 -9.77 4.12 8.50
C VAL A 78 -10.00 2.64 8.24
N VAL A 79 -9.81 2.15 7.01
CA VAL A 79 -10.09 0.75 6.66
C VAL A 79 -9.17 -0.21 7.42
N ASN A 80 -7.88 0.08 7.51
CA ASN A 80 -6.96 -0.80 8.24
C ASN A 80 -7.19 -0.72 9.75
N GLY A 81 -7.60 0.43 10.30
CA GLY A 81 -7.98 0.58 11.70
C GLY A 81 -9.25 -0.20 12.04
N LEU A 82 -10.28 -0.12 11.19
CA LEU A 82 -11.51 -0.92 11.33
C LEU A 82 -11.20 -2.42 11.27
N ALA A 83 -10.27 -2.86 10.42
CA ALA A 83 -9.84 -4.25 10.35
C ALA A 83 -9.16 -4.77 11.65
N LEU A 84 -8.78 -3.89 12.57
CA LEU A 84 -8.26 -4.28 13.88
C LEU A 84 -9.36 -4.50 14.92
N LEU A 85 -10.59 -4.06 14.66
CA LEU A 85 -11.70 -4.24 15.58
C LEU A 85 -11.99 -5.73 15.81
N PRO A 86 -12.21 -6.18 17.06
CA PRO A 86 -12.45 -7.59 17.37
C PRO A 86 -13.61 -8.20 16.58
N SER A 87 -14.70 -7.45 16.38
CA SER A 87 -15.88 -7.88 15.63
C SER A 87 -15.59 -8.21 14.17
N ILE A 88 -14.62 -7.53 13.55
CA ILE A 88 -14.21 -7.77 12.17
C ILE A 88 -13.14 -8.85 12.09
N ARG A 89 -12.20 -8.88 13.03
CA ARG A 89 -11.17 -9.94 13.09
C ARG A 89 -11.79 -11.34 13.20
N VAL A 90 -12.81 -11.50 14.05
CA VAL A 90 -13.52 -12.78 14.22
C VAL A 90 -14.16 -13.28 12.92
N LEU A 91 -14.57 -12.39 12.02
CA LEU A 91 -15.12 -12.77 10.72
C LEU A 91 -14.02 -13.26 9.76
N VAL A 92 -12.86 -12.59 9.77
CA VAL A 92 -11.72 -12.94 8.91
C VAL A 92 -11.08 -14.26 9.33
N ASP A 93 -11.01 -14.57 10.64
CA ASP A 93 -10.43 -15.82 11.13
C ASP A 93 -11.33 -17.05 10.85
N ARG A 94 -12.57 -16.86 10.39
CA ARG A 94 -13.54 -17.93 10.09
C ARG A 94 -13.62 -18.31 8.61
N GLU A 95 -13.02 -17.54 7.71
CA GLU A 95 -12.93 -17.80 6.26
C GLU A 95 -11.61 -18.49 5.88
#